data_AF-A0A078G131-F1
#
_entry.id   AF-A0A078G131-F1
#
_cell.length_a   1.000
_cell.length_b   1.000
_cell.length_c   1.000
_cell.angle_alpha   90.00
_cell.angle_beta   90.00
_cell.angle_gamma   90.00
#
_symmetry.space_group_name_H-M   'P 1'
#
loop_
_entity.id
_entity.type
_entity.pdbx_description
1 polymer ?
#
loop_
_entity_poly.entity_id
_entity_poly.type
_entity_poly.pdbx_seq_one_letter_code
_entity_poly.pdbx_strand_id
1 'polypeptide(L)'
;MAMLTEIATLEEKYIELCKKHGTVPNTSILFAFFEAEDKKSRNQRCTMNLLVDRVMYDDFHPLLELCNEINAFEVEGIDLSVRSSCSLEDQYVLSLISSVNQKLHLVDVHDCFGKTLWRDVFSQGLSCKVLNVRSLHFRKLNIVGEFAQLDTLILDSNRVTGFGESCFSCMPNLTCLSMCDTVVSDLWTASAALLKLPSLVSDLDWLQ
;
A
#
# COMPACT_ATOMS: atom_id res chain seq x y z
N MET A 1 -9.65 23.64 -13.67
CA MET A 1 -8.69 22.51 -13.63
C MET A 1 -7.48 23.02 -12.88
N ALA A 2 -7.13 22.42 -11.75
CA ALA A 2 -5.88 22.77 -11.08
C ALA A 2 -4.72 22.29 -11.96
N MET A 3 -3.75 23.16 -12.22
CA MET A 3 -2.50 22.78 -12.88
C MET A 3 -1.68 21.99 -11.87
N LEU A 4 -1.33 20.74 -12.20
CA LEU A 4 -0.46 19.94 -11.36
C LEU A 4 0.97 20.47 -11.45
N THR A 5 1.69 20.41 -10.33
CA THR A 5 3.10 20.80 -10.26
C THR A 5 3.97 19.70 -10.84
N GLU A 6 5.02 20.10 -11.57
CA GLU A 6 5.94 19.16 -12.22
C GLU A 6 6.65 18.26 -11.20
N ILE A 7 6.79 16.98 -11.54
CA ILE A 7 7.46 16.01 -10.68
C ILE A 7 8.91 16.40 -10.34
N ALA A 8 9.61 17.09 -11.25
CA ALA A 8 10.99 17.56 -11.05
C ALA A 8 11.14 18.45 -9.80
N THR A 9 10.06 19.09 -9.35
CA THR A 9 10.07 19.96 -8.16
C THR A 9 9.91 19.20 -6.83
N LEU A 10 9.60 17.89 -6.85
CA LEU A 10 9.48 17.09 -5.63
C LEU A 10 10.81 16.98 -4.90
N GLU A 11 11.90 16.79 -5.64
CA GLU A 11 13.25 16.70 -5.05
C GLU A 11 13.61 17.99 -4.32
N GLU A 12 13.46 19.14 -4.99
CA GLU A 12 13.74 20.44 -4.39
C GLU A 12 12.92 20.67 -3.12
N LYS A 13 11.61 20.39 -3.19
CA LYS A 13 10.71 20.55 -2.04
C LYS A 13 11.07 19.62 -0.89
N TYR A 14 11.39 18.35 -1.17
CA TYR A 14 11.82 17.42 -0.14
C TYR A 14 13.13 17.87 0.53
N ILE A 15 14.09 18.38 -0.25
CA ILE A 15 15.35 18.93 0.27
C ILE A 15 15.07 20.15 1.17
N GLU A 16 14.16 21.03 0.77
CA GLU A 16 13.74 22.17 1.59
C GLU A 16 13.07 21.74 2.90
N LEU A 17 12.21 20.72 2.86
CA LEU A 17 11.59 20.15 4.06
C LEU A 17 12.65 19.52 4.97
N CYS A 18 13.60 18.76 4.44
CA CYS A 18 14.70 18.20 5.24
C CYS A 18 15.50 19.32 5.93
N LYS A 19 15.84 20.40 5.21
CA LYS A 19 16.51 21.58 5.80
C LYS A 19 15.66 22.23 6.90
N LYS A 20 14.35 22.39 6.69
CA LYS A 20 13.41 22.93 7.67
C LYS A 20 13.37 22.09 8.95
N HIS A 21 13.45 20.76 8.83
CA HIS A 21 13.48 19.84 9.96
C HIS A 21 14.89 19.57 10.52
N GLY A 22 15.93 20.15 9.93
CA GLY A 22 17.32 19.96 10.39
C GLY A 22 17.88 18.57 10.09
N THR A 23 17.37 17.88 9.07
CA THR A 23 17.77 16.52 8.69
C THR A 23 18.46 16.49 7.32
N VAL A 24 19.18 15.41 7.04
CA VAL A 24 19.83 15.19 5.74
C VAL A 24 18.85 14.42 4.83
N PRO A 25 18.67 14.81 3.56
CA PRO A 25 17.81 14.09 2.64
C PRO A 25 18.17 12.60 2.52
N ASN A 26 17.17 11.73 2.67
CA ASN A 26 17.36 10.30 2.53
C ASN A 26 17.54 9.93 1.05
N THR A 27 18.63 9.22 0.74
CA THR A 27 18.99 8.83 -0.63
C THR A 27 17.97 7.88 -1.27
N SER A 28 17.33 7.01 -0.49
CA SER A 28 16.29 6.10 -1.01
C SER A 28 15.01 6.83 -1.38
N ILE A 29 14.66 7.90 -0.65
CA ILE A 29 13.51 8.76 -0.98
C ILE A 29 13.82 9.58 -2.25
N LEU A 30 15.01 10.18 -2.33
CA LEU A 30 15.44 10.90 -3.55
C LEU A 30 15.45 10.00 -4.79
N PHE A 31 15.93 8.76 -4.63
CA PHE A 31 15.93 7.78 -5.71
C PHE A 31 14.51 7.45 -6.19
N ALA A 32 13.52 7.40 -5.30
CA ALA A 32 12.12 7.19 -5.68
C ALA A 32 11.56 8.32 -6.56
N PHE A 33 11.97 9.57 -6.32
CA PHE A 33 11.59 10.70 -7.18
C PHE A 33 12.26 10.61 -8.54
N PHE A 34 13.57 10.32 -8.56
CA PHE A 34 14.32 10.13 -9.81
C PHE A 34 13.73 9.02 -10.68
N GLU A 35 13.37 7.86 -10.10
CA GLU A 35 12.73 6.77 -10.84
C GLU A 35 11.38 7.19 -11.45
N ALA A 36 10.58 7.93 -10.69
CA ALA A 36 9.29 8.41 -11.18
C ALA A 36 9.44 9.44 -12.31
N GLU A 37 10.43 10.33 -12.22
CA GLU A 37 10.78 11.28 -13.28
C GLU A 37 11.33 10.57 -14.53
N ASP A 38 12.22 9.59 -14.39
CA ASP A 38 12.72 8.78 -15.51
C ASP A 38 11.56 8.04 -16.22
N LYS A 39 10.63 7.44 -15.47
CA LYS A 39 9.41 6.84 -16.05
C LYS A 39 8.60 7.88 -16.83
N LYS A 40 8.39 9.07 -16.28
CA LYS A 40 7.68 10.16 -16.96
C LYS A 40 8.38 10.55 -18.26
N SER A 41 9.71 10.72 -18.25
CA SER A 41 10.49 11.08 -19.43
C SER A 41 10.39 10.06 -20.57
N ARG A 42 10.11 8.80 -20.23
CA ARG A 42 9.89 7.68 -21.16
C ARG A 42 8.42 7.51 -21.57
N ASN A 43 7.54 8.46 -21.23
CA ASN A 43 6.08 8.39 -21.42
C ASN A 43 5.46 7.14 -20.77
N GLN A 44 6.04 6.67 -19.66
CA GLN A 44 5.46 5.62 -18.83
C GLN A 44 4.69 6.24 -17.67
N ARG A 45 3.83 5.43 -17.03
CA ARG A 45 3.08 5.86 -15.86
C ARG A 45 4.02 6.35 -14.76
N CYS A 46 3.79 7.57 -14.32
CA CYS A 46 4.62 8.25 -13.33
C CYS A 46 4.35 7.69 -11.91
N THR A 47 4.87 6.51 -11.62
CA THR A 47 4.70 5.83 -10.32
C THR A 47 5.94 5.97 -9.46
N MET A 48 5.76 6.52 -8.25
CA MET A 48 6.78 6.66 -7.23
C MET A 48 6.85 5.42 -6.33
N ASN A 49 8.04 4.82 -6.22
CA ASN A 49 8.28 3.61 -5.44
C ASN A 49 8.91 3.96 -4.08
N LEU A 50 8.13 3.97 -3.00
CA LEU A 50 8.66 4.26 -1.66
C LEU A 50 8.95 2.96 -0.88
N LEU A 51 10.22 2.76 -0.57
CA LEU A 51 10.68 1.67 0.30
C LEU A 51 10.60 2.11 1.76
N VAL A 52 9.55 1.70 2.46
CA VAL A 52 9.27 2.11 3.85
C VAL A 52 10.31 1.54 4.82
N ASP A 53 10.93 0.42 4.50
CA ASP A 53 12.07 -0.14 5.27
C ASP A 53 13.37 0.65 5.11
N ARG A 54 13.40 1.70 4.28
CA ARG A 54 14.51 2.64 4.13
C ARG A 54 14.26 4.00 4.77
N VAL A 55 13.08 4.21 5.36
CA VAL A 55 12.70 5.47 6.01
C VAL A 55 13.04 5.39 7.50
N MET A 56 13.90 6.29 7.96
CA MET A 56 14.27 6.43 9.37
C MET A 56 13.35 7.44 10.07
N TYR A 57 13.39 7.49 11.40
CA TYR A 57 12.58 8.43 12.20
C TYR A 57 12.84 9.90 11.82
N ASP A 58 14.10 10.26 11.52
CA ASP A 58 14.48 11.60 11.11
C ASP A 58 13.90 11.98 9.73
N ASP A 59 13.65 10.99 8.87
CA ASP A 59 13.09 11.20 7.53
C ASP A 59 11.57 11.37 7.56
N PHE A 60 10.93 10.90 8.63
CA PHE A 60 9.47 10.76 8.68
C PHE A 60 8.74 12.07 8.54
N HIS A 61 9.12 13.11 9.31
CA HIS A 61 8.42 14.38 9.29
C HIS A 61 8.52 15.11 7.94
N PRO A 62 9.72 15.28 7.34
CA PRO A 62 9.85 15.80 5.98
C PRO A 62 9.04 15.01 4.95
N LEU A 63 9.10 13.68 5.02
CA LEU A 63 8.38 12.81 4.08
C LEU A 63 6.86 12.94 4.25
N LEU A 64 6.35 12.94 5.47
CA LEU A 64 4.92 13.06 5.73
C LEU A 64 4.37 14.41 5.25
N GLU A 65 5.09 15.51 5.51
CA GLU A 65 4.70 16.84 5.00
C GLU A 65 4.63 16.84 3.46
N LEU A 66 5.61 16.25 2.78
CA LEU A 66 5.58 16.09 1.32
C LEU A 66 4.41 15.24 0.85
N CYS A 67 4.18 14.09 1.49
CA CYS A 67 3.12 13.15 1.15
C CYS A 67 1.72 13.78 1.30
N ASN A 68 1.50 14.63 2.29
CA ASN A 68 0.24 15.36 2.44
C ASN A 68 -0.04 16.31 1.26
N GLU A 69 0.99 16.73 0.54
CA GLU A 69 0.88 17.63 -0.62
C GLU A 69 1.00 16.88 -1.95
N ILE A 70 1.19 15.56 -1.94
CA ILE A 70 1.53 14.78 -3.13
C ILE A 70 0.44 14.82 -4.21
N ASN A 71 -0.80 15.10 -3.82
CA ASN A 71 -1.93 15.27 -4.71
C ASN A 71 -1.84 16.50 -5.62
N ALA A 72 -1.02 17.50 -5.26
CA ALA A 72 -0.75 18.66 -6.09
C ALA A 72 0.24 18.39 -7.23
N PHE A 73 0.96 17.26 -7.19
CA PHE A 73 2.00 16.91 -8.16
C PHE A 73 1.47 15.97 -9.25
N GLU A 74 2.20 15.87 -10.36
CA GLU A 74 1.89 14.98 -11.49
C GLU A 74 2.11 13.48 -11.24
N VAL A 75 2.54 13.08 -10.03
CA VAL A 75 2.68 11.66 -9.67
C VAL A 75 1.34 10.94 -9.87
N GLU A 76 1.32 9.89 -10.69
CA GLU A 76 0.09 9.16 -11.06
C GLU A 76 -0.21 7.97 -10.14
N GLY A 77 0.77 7.54 -9.37
CA GLY A 77 0.65 6.40 -8.47
C GLY A 77 1.81 6.33 -7.48
N ILE A 78 1.55 5.72 -6.33
CA ILE A 78 2.53 5.51 -5.28
C ILE A 78 2.47 4.05 -4.86
N ASP A 79 3.61 3.39 -4.99
CA ASP A 79 3.81 2.01 -4.55
C ASP A 79 4.56 2.08 -3.22
N LEU A 80 3.90 1.64 -2.14
CA LEU A 80 4.52 1.49 -0.83
C LEU A 80 4.96 0.04 -0.65
N SER A 81 6.24 -0.16 -0.39
CA SER A 81 6.78 -1.50 -0.20
C SER A 81 7.73 -1.59 0.99
N VAL A 82 7.74 -2.74 1.62
CA VAL A 82 8.69 -3.12 2.67
C VAL A 82 9.37 -4.39 2.18
N ARG A 83 10.70 -4.43 2.14
CA ARG A 83 11.46 -5.58 1.61
C ARG A 83 12.17 -6.37 2.70
N SER A 84 12.51 -5.68 3.79
CA SER A 84 13.25 -6.19 4.94
C SER A 84 12.67 -5.62 6.24
N SER A 85 13.38 -5.74 7.35
CA SER A 85 12.95 -5.17 8.64
C SER A 85 12.78 -3.64 8.54
N CYS A 86 11.66 -3.13 9.04
CA CYS A 86 11.40 -1.69 9.12
C CYS A 86 11.66 -1.16 10.53
N SER A 87 12.23 0.04 10.64
CA SER A 87 12.46 0.74 11.92
C SER A 87 11.24 1.53 12.41
N LEU A 88 10.31 1.88 11.52
CA LEU A 88 9.14 2.68 11.87
C LEU A 88 8.09 1.84 12.60
N GLU A 89 7.44 2.43 13.61
CA GLU A 89 6.30 1.81 14.28
C GLU A 89 5.02 1.91 13.44
N ASP A 90 4.05 1.04 13.75
CA ASP A 90 2.73 0.95 13.12
C ASP A 90 2.08 2.34 12.86
N GLN A 91 2.08 3.24 13.85
CA GLN A 91 1.42 4.54 13.75
C GLN A 91 2.03 5.47 12.69
N TYR A 92 3.35 5.39 12.48
CA TYR A 92 4.06 6.18 11.48
C TYR A 92 3.72 5.66 10.08
N VAL A 93 3.75 4.34 9.90
CA VAL A 93 3.42 3.72 8.61
C VAL A 93 1.95 3.90 8.25
N LEU A 94 1.04 3.79 9.22
CA LEU A 94 -0.38 4.12 9.01
C LEU A 94 -0.55 5.56 8.55
N SER A 95 0.15 6.51 9.17
CA SER A 95 0.10 7.93 8.80
C SER A 95 0.58 8.16 7.37
N LEU A 96 1.66 7.50 6.96
CA LEU A 96 2.16 7.55 5.58
C LEU A 96 1.14 6.98 4.60
N ILE A 97 0.65 5.76 4.83
CA ILE A 97 -0.37 5.10 3.99
C ILE A 97 -1.59 6.02 3.82
N SER A 98 -2.10 6.57 4.93
CA SER A 98 -3.25 7.47 4.92
C SER A 98 -3.00 8.77 4.15
N SER A 99 -1.81 9.36 4.29
CA SER A 99 -1.46 10.62 3.60
C SER A 99 -1.44 10.50 2.09
N VAL A 100 -1.05 9.33 1.57
CA VAL A 100 -0.96 9.07 0.12
C VAL A 100 -2.13 8.25 -0.43
N ASN A 101 -3.16 7.98 0.39
CA ASN A 101 -4.21 6.99 0.07
C ASN A 101 -4.82 7.18 -1.32
N GLN A 102 -5.08 8.43 -1.72
CA GLN A 102 -5.69 8.78 -3.02
C GLN A 102 -4.80 8.47 -4.24
N LYS A 103 -3.49 8.33 -4.04
CA LYS A 103 -2.53 7.97 -5.08
C LYS A 103 -1.94 6.58 -4.88
N LEU A 104 -2.38 5.82 -3.89
CA LEU A 104 -1.89 4.46 -3.70
C LEU A 104 -2.22 3.61 -4.92
N HIS A 105 -1.22 2.88 -5.38
CA HIS A 105 -1.38 1.88 -6.42
C HIS A 105 -1.10 0.49 -5.86
N LEU A 106 0.07 0.29 -5.26
CA LEU A 106 0.46 -0.92 -4.53
C LEU A 106 0.71 -0.62 -3.04
N VAL A 107 0.22 -1.51 -2.17
CA VAL A 107 0.70 -1.62 -0.78
C VAL A 107 1.20 -3.04 -0.56
N ASP A 108 2.52 -3.19 -0.46
CA ASP A 108 3.21 -4.46 -0.19
C ASP A 108 4.01 -4.35 1.10
N VAL A 109 3.34 -4.63 2.21
CA VAL A 109 3.90 -4.46 3.54
C VAL A 109 3.82 -5.81 4.25
N HIS A 110 4.95 -6.47 4.46
CA HIS A 110 5.01 -7.80 5.09
C HIS A 110 5.69 -7.79 6.45
N ASP A 111 5.22 -8.67 7.34
CA ASP A 111 5.82 -9.24 8.58
C ASP A 111 6.52 -8.30 9.60
N CYS A 112 6.64 -7.00 9.31
CA CYS A 112 7.34 -6.01 10.14
C CYS A 112 6.38 -5.25 11.05
N PHE A 113 5.07 -5.34 10.81
CA PHE A 113 4.07 -4.50 11.46
C PHE A 113 3.06 -5.32 12.23
N GLY A 114 2.56 -4.71 13.30
CA GLY A 114 1.62 -5.33 14.22
C GLY A 114 0.26 -5.58 13.60
N LYS A 115 -0.51 -6.46 14.27
CA LYS A 115 -1.92 -6.71 13.95
C LYS A 115 -2.78 -5.45 14.10
N THR A 116 -2.32 -4.49 14.89
CA THR A 116 -2.94 -3.18 15.11
C THR A 116 -2.98 -2.37 13.83
N LEU A 117 -1.84 -2.18 13.15
CA LEU A 117 -1.78 -1.54 11.83
C LEU A 117 -2.85 -2.12 10.89
N TRP A 118 -2.82 -3.44 10.73
CA TRP A 118 -3.67 -4.11 9.75
C TRP A 118 -5.15 -4.12 10.10
N ARG A 119 -5.48 -4.22 11.38
CA ARG A 119 -6.86 -4.05 11.82
C ARG A 119 -7.37 -2.66 11.43
N ASP A 120 -6.55 -1.63 11.62
CA ASP A 120 -6.93 -0.26 11.33
C ASP A 120 -7.06 -0.06 9.82
N VAL A 121 -6.11 -0.55 9.01
CA VAL A 121 -6.19 -0.59 7.53
C VAL A 121 -7.44 -1.31 7.04
N PHE A 122 -7.74 -2.51 7.55
CA PHE A 122 -8.91 -3.29 7.15
C PHE A 122 -10.24 -2.67 7.59
N SER A 123 -10.22 -1.81 8.60
CA SER A 123 -11.40 -1.08 9.07
C SER A 123 -11.62 0.23 8.30
N GLN A 124 -10.55 0.94 7.94
CA GLN A 124 -10.62 2.24 7.27
C GLN A 124 -10.80 2.08 5.76
N GLY A 125 -10.11 1.12 5.15
CA GLY A 125 -10.08 0.96 3.70
C GLY A 125 -8.86 1.63 3.06
N LEU A 126 -8.58 1.28 1.81
CA LEU A 126 -7.53 1.87 0.99
C LEU A 126 -8.01 2.04 -0.45
N SER A 127 -7.53 3.09 -1.12
CA SER A 127 -7.77 3.32 -2.55
C SER A 127 -6.69 2.70 -3.44
N CYS A 128 -5.97 1.69 -2.96
CA CYS A 128 -4.96 0.97 -3.75
C CYS A 128 -5.59 -0.03 -4.73
N LYS A 129 -4.86 -0.36 -5.80
CA LYS A 129 -5.23 -1.41 -6.76
C LYS A 129 -4.77 -2.79 -6.33
N VAL A 130 -3.60 -2.85 -5.70
CA VAL A 130 -2.98 -4.09 -5.26
C VAL A 130 -2.66 -3.99 -3.77
N LEU A 131 -3.17 -4.94 -3.00
CA LEU A 131 -2.89 -5.07 -1.58
C LEU A 131 -2.26 -6.43 -1.32
N ASN A 132 -0.99 -6.42 -0.91
CA ASN A 132 -0.26 -7.61 -0.52
C ASN A 132 -0.06 -7.63 1.00
N VAL A 133 -0.66 -8.63 1.62
CA VAL A 133 -0.73 -8.84 3.08
C VAL A 133 -0.30 -10.27 3.43
N ARG A 134 0.64 -10.80 2.65
CA ARG A 134 1.21 -12.14 2.85
C ARG A 134 1.94 -12.25 4.20
N SER A 135 1.93 -13.46 4.76
CA SER A 135 2.72 -13.82 5.96
C SER A 135 2.43 -12.97 7.21
N LEU A 136 1.23 -12.42 7.37
CA LEU A 136 0.86 -11.59 8.54
C LEU A 136 0.21 -12.40 9.69
N HIS A 137 0.01 -13.71 9.48
CA HIS A 137 -0.47 -14.65 10.49
C HIS A 137 -1.85 -14.27 11.07
N PHE A 138 -2.76 -13.77 10.22
CA PHE A 138 -4.15 -13.49 10.62
C PHE A 138 -4.92 -14.75 10.94
N ARG A 139 -5.58 -14.81 12.10
CA ARG A 139 -6.50 -15.90 12.44
C ARG A 139 -7.90 -15.68 11.89
N LYS A 140 -8.50 -14.51 12.12
CA LYS A 140 -9.80 -14.18 11.56
C LYS A 140 -9.63 -12.95 10.68
N LEU A 141 -9.90 -13.11 9.39
CA LEU A 141 -9.83 -12.00 8.44
C LEU A 141 -11.18 -11.28 8.43
N ASN A 142 -11.17 -9.99 8.69
CA ASN A 142 -12.38 -9.16 8.70
C ASN A 142 -12.08 -7.81 8.05
N ILE A 143 -12.20 -7.78 6.73
CA ILE A 143 -12.01 -6.58 5.92
C ILE A 143 -13.39 -5.96 5.73
N VAL A 144 -13.55 -4.73 6.23
CA VAL A 144 -14.85 -4.04 6.26
C VAL A 144 -14.77 -2.58 5.78
N GLY A 145 -13.57 -2.02 5.71
CA GLY A 145 -13.31 -0.68 5.17
C GLY A 145 -13.50 -0.62 3.65
N GLU A 146 -13.46 0.58 3.09
CA GLU A 146 -13.72 0.81 1.66
C GLU A 146 -12.48 0.47 0.81
N PHE A 147 -12.60 -0.54 -0.06
CA PHE A 147 -11.56 -0.98 -0.99
C PHE A 147 -12.10 -0.99 -2.43
N ALA A 148 -12.80 0.08 -2.80
CA ALA A 148 -13.51 0.18 -4.08
C ALA A 148 -12.59 0.09 -5.30
N GLN A 149 -11.31 0.46 -5.18
CA GLN A 149 -10.34 0.41 -6.27
C GLN A 149 -9.49 -0.86 -6.30
N LEU A 150 -9.70 -1.77 -5.34
CA LEU A 150 -8.86 -2.94 -5.19
C LEU A 150 -9.18 -3.98 -6.27
N ASP A 151 -8.20 -4.22 -7.13
CA ASP A 151 -8.27 -5.19 -8.22
C ASP A 151 -7.63 -6.53 -7.80
N THR A 152 -6.57 -6.49 -6.99
CA THR A 152 -5.80 -7.66 -6.55
C THR A 152 -5.56 -7.67 -5.03
N LEU A 153 -5.87 -8.81 -4.39
CA LEU A 153 -5.62 -9.06 -2.98
C LEU A 153 -4.76 -10.32 -2.83
N ILE A 154 -3.61 -10.20 -2.17
CA ILE A 154 -2.68 -11.31 -1.93
C ILE A 154 -2.67 -11.61 -0.43
N LEU A 155 -3.18 -12.78 -0.05
CA LEU A 155 -3.27 -13.28 1.32
C LEU A 155 -2.32 -14.45 1.58
N ASP A 156 -1.32 -14.67 0.72
CA ASP A 156 -0.48 -15.87 0.75
C ASP A 156 0.20 -16.13 2.11
N SER A 157 0.45 -17.40 2.41
CA SER A 157 1.17 -17.84 3.62
C SER A 157 0.55 -17.35 4.94
N ASN A 158 -0.78 -17.19 4.98
CA ASN A 158 -1.51 -16.84 6.21
C ASN A 158 -2.18 -18.09 6.85
N ARG A 159 -2.71 -17.93 8.08
CA ARG A 159 -3.42 -19.00 8.80
C ARG A 159 -4.83 -18.59 9.19
N VAL A 160 -5.71 -18.51 8.20
CA VAL A 160 -7.07 -18.00 8.35
C VAL A 160 -8.01 -19.08 8.90
N THR A 161 -8.32 -18.99 10.19
CA THR A 161 -9.33 -19.83 10.85
C THR A 161 -10.77 -19.50 10.46
N GLY A 162 -11.01 -18.36 9.80
CA GLY A 162 -12.33 -18.00 9.28
C GLY A 162 -12.40 -16.54 8.80
N PHE A 163 -13.49 -16.22 8.11
CA PHE A 163 -13.75 -14.90 7.54
C PHE A 163 -14.90 -14.19 8.27
N GLY A 164 -14.86 -12.87 8.32
CA GLY A 164 -16.03 -12.05 8.63
C GLY A 164 -17.12 -12.26 7.59
N GLU A 165 -18.38 -12.16 8.00
CA GLU A 165 -19.53 -12.39 7.12
C GLU A 165 -19.48 -11.52 5.85
N SER A 166 -19.01 -10.28 5.98
CA SER A 166 -18.89 -9.28 4.91
C SER A 166 -17.45 -9.06 4.44
N CYS A 167 -16.52 -9.99 4.72
CA CYS A 167 -15.08 -9.76 4.53
C CYS A 167 -14.70 -9.36 3.11
N PHE A 168 -15.47 -9.76 2.09
CA PHE A 168 -15.18 -9.43 0.70
C PHE A 168 -16.16 -8.45 0.04
N SER A 169 -17.23 -8.05 0.74
CA SER A 169 -18.29 -7.24 0.11
C SER A 169 -17.88 -5.79 -0.14
N CYS A 170 -16.78 -5.31 0.45
CA CYS A 170 -16.27 -3.96 0.27
C CYS A 170 -15.24 -3.82 -0.88
N MET A 171 -15.05 -4.88 -1.66
CA MET A 171 -14.10 -4.94 -2.79
C MET A 171 -14.83 -5.32 -4.09
N PRO A 172 -15.72 -4.46 -4.63
CA PRO A 172 -16.57 -4.78 -5.79
C PRO A 172 -15.78 -5.04 -7.09
N ASN A 173 -14.57 -4.49 -7.20
CA ASN A 173 -13.71 -4.60 -8.38
C ASN A 173 -12.64 -5.69 -8.25
N LEU A 174 -12.65 -6.49 -7.17
CA LEU A 174 -11.65 -7.52 -6.98
C LEU A 174 -11.76 -8.59 -8.06
N THR A 175 -10.72 -8.71 -8.87
CA THR A 175 -10.61 -9.68 -9.96
C THR A 175 -9.65 -10.82 -9.62
N CYS A 176 -8.64 -10.52 -8.78
CA CYS A 176 -7.62 -11.48 -8.37
C CYS A 176 -7.55 -11.62 -6.83
N LEU A 177 -7.64 -12.86 -6.36
CA LEU A 177 -7.41 -13.23 -4.96
C LEU A 177 -6.40 -14.37 -4.90
N SER A 178 -5.22 -14.09 -4.36
CA SER A 178 -4.23 -15.13 -4.07
C SER A 178 -4.30 -15.56 -2.62
N MET A 179 -4.34 -16.87 -2.39
CA MET A 179 -4.32 -17.50 -1.06
C MET A 179 -3.36 -18.70 -1.04
N CYS A 180 -2.26 -18.63 -1.79
CA CYS A 180 -1.27 -19.70 -1.87
C CYS A 180 -0.65 -19.97 -0.51
N ASP A 181 -0.48 -21.24 -0.16
CA ASP A 181 0.03 -21.69 1.15
C ASP A 181 -0.76 -21.14 2.37
N THR A 182 -1.98 -20.64 2.15
CA THR A 182 -2.84 -20.17 3.23
C THR A 182 -3.67 -21.31 3.79
N VAL A 183 -3.53 -21.55 5.08
CA VAL A 183 -4.31 -22.58 5.78
C VAL A 183 -5.67 -22.01 6.14
N VAL A 184 -6.73 -22.55 5.55
CA VAL A 184 -8.12 -22.20 5.86
C VAL A 184 -8.77 -23.30 6.69
N SER A 185 -9.11 -23.01 7.95
CA SER A 185 -9.67 -24.04 8.86
C SER A 185 -11.20 -24.15 8.80
N ASP A 186 -11.90 -23.03 8.57
CA ASP A 186 -13.35 -22.99 8.48
C ASP A 186 -13.79 -22.78 7.03
N LEU A 187 -14.03 -23.92 6.35
CA LEU A 187 -14.44 -23.92 4.95
C LEU A 187 -15.85 -23.34 4.75
N TRP A 188 -16.70 -23.34 5.78
CA TRP A 188 -18.05 -22.78 5.68
C TRP A 188 -17.98 -21.26 5.59
N THR A 189 -17.29 -20.59 6.51
CA THR A 189 -17.14 -19.12 6.44
C THR A 189 -16.30 -18.71 5.25
N ALA A 190 -15.31 -19.51 4.83
CA ALA A 190 -14.55 -19.27 3.61
C ALA A 190 -15.42 -19.32 2.35
N SER A 191 -16.19 -20.39 2.16
CA SER A 191 -17.09 -20.52 1.00
C SER A 191 -18.13 -19.41 0.97
N ALA A 192 -18.77 -19.10 2.11
CA ALA A 192 -19.73 -18.00 2.20
C ALA A 192 -19.12 -16.63 1.88
N ALA A 193 -17.87 -16.39 2.29
CA ALA A 193 -17.19 -15.14 1.99
C ALA A 193 -16.78 -15.06 0.51
N LEU A 194 -16.20 -16.12 -0.05
CA LEU A 194 -15.74 -16.17 -1.44
C LEU A 194 -16.89 -16.04 -2.45
N LEU A 195 -18.09 -16.55 -2.12
CA LEU A 195 -19.30 -16.37 -2.94
C LEU A 195 -19.69 -14.90 -3.13
N LYS A 196 -19.15 -13.97 -2.33
CA LYS A 196 -19.41 -12.53 -2.44
C LYS A 196 -18.48 -11.79 -3.40
N LEU A 197 -17.60 -12.51 -4.11
CA LEU A 197 -16.69 -11.95 -5.12
C LEU A 197 -17.32 -12.12 -6.51
N PRO A 198 -18.02 -11.11 -7.05
CA PRO A 198 -18.74 -11.24 -8.31
C PRO A 198 -17.82 -11.32 -9.54
N SER A 199 -16.58 -10.83 -9.42
CA SER A 199 -15.67 -10.56 -10.54
C SER A 199 -14.43 -11.45 -10.54
N LEU A 200 -14.37 -12.48 -9.70
CA LEU A 200 -13.18 -13.32 -9.56
C LEU A 200 -12.94 -14.15 -10.82
N VAL A 201 -11.84 -13.88 -11.52
CA VAL A 201 -11.38 -14.71 -12.64
C VAL A 201 -10.44 -15.76 -12.05
N SER A 202 -10.72 -17.03 -12.29
CA SER A 202 -9.89 -18.15 -11.84
C SER A 202 -8.75 -18.40 -12.82
N ASP A 203 -7.86 -17.42 -13.00
CA ASP A 203 -6.68 -17.58 -13.85
C ASP A 203 -5.42 -17.70 -12.97
N LEU A 204 -4.83 -18.89 -13.03
CA LEU A 204 -3.79 -19.41 -12.14
C LEU A 204 -2.36 -19.11 -12.63
N ASP A 205 -2.16 -18.07 -13.44
CA ASP A 205 -0.97 -17.91 -14.28
C ASP A 205 -0.23 -16.57 -14.09
N TRP A 206 0.04 -16.09 -12.87
CA TRP A 206 0.94 -14.92 -12.71
C TRP A 206 1.82 -14.95 -11.46
N LEU A 207 2.89 -15.76 -11.52
CA LEU A 207 4.17 -15.50 -10.84
C LEU A 207 5.33 -15.93 -11.76
N GLN A 208 5.57 -15.14 -12.80
CA GLN A 208 6.86 -15.09 -13.51
C GLN A 208 7.39 -13.65 -13.51
#